data_AF-D4AXN2-F1
#
_entry.id   AF-D4AXN2-F1
#
_cell.length_a   1.000
_cell.length_b   1.000
_cell.length_c   1.000
_cell.angle_alpha   90.00
_cell.angle_beta   90.00
_cell.angle_gamma   90.00
#
_symmetry.space_group_name_H-M   'P 1'
#
loop_
_entity.id
_entity.type
_entity.pdbx_description
1 polymer ?
#
loop_
_entity_poly.entity_id
_entity_poly.type
_entity_poly.pdbx_seq_one_letter_code
_entity_poly.pdbx_strand_id
1 'polypeptide(L)'
;MAAARIPGFNARASLPLRLFTSVTNPPYQPCVRYLHHSRKPATVPSPTPFVPDVETFLRLIGRNMSRYSSKITGWKQLFTADSAELRELGIEMTRDRRYILRWREKFRQQDYGPGGDFENVVDGVAELRAVEVPVEKSKSPKTTNADGESLDVNTMGTATLTPGMRYAIVNLPPGETELKDTSKPLKKFAHYKLHHGNMIKGPYAQIIPNTWSTAVKVQVTDGMWEHKRGRKIDGGQRRQKEIRAKRALAERRNAQAAA
;
A
#
# COMPACT_ATOMS: atom_id res chain seq x y z
N MET A 1 38.63 -19.58 -86.07
CA MET A 1 38.76 -21.05 -86.03
C MET A 1 38.23 -21.52 -84.68
N ALA A 2 37.32 -22.46 -84.49
CA ALA A 2 36.58 -23.38 -85.36
C ALA A 2 35.24 -23.71 -84.69
N ALA A 3 34.25 -24.13 -85.48
CA ALA A 3 32.92 -24.54 -85.08
C ALA A 3 32.79 -26.06 -84.95
N ALA A 4 31.94 -26.55 -84.04
CA ALA A 4 31.18 -27.82 -84.09
C ALA A 4 30.30 -27.92 -82.82
N ARG A 5 28.97 -27.79 -82.83
CA ARG A 5 27.86 -28.72 -83.20
C ARG A 5 27.81 -30.07 -82.44
N ILE A 6 26.96 -30.05 -81.40
CA ILE A 6 25.99 -31.01 -80.80
C ILE A 6 25.84 -32.42 -81.46
N PRO A 7 25.63 -33.49 -80.65
CA PRO A 7 24.29 -34.10 -80.49
C PRO A 7 24.00 -34.34 -78.98
N GLY A 8 22.84 -34.05 -78.40
CA GLY A 8 21.51 -34.50 -78.77
C GLY A 8 21.06 -35.53 -77.73
N PHE A 9 20.19 -35.16 -76.79
CA PHE A 9 19.33 -36.12 -76.09
C PHE A 9 18.05 -35.45 -75.58
N ASN A 10 16.95 -35.80 -76.25
CA ASN A 10 15.59 -35.63 -75.75
C ASN A 10 15.31 -36.75 -74.75
N ALA A 11 14.83 -36.44 -73.54
CA ALA A 11 13.84 -37.27 -72.85
C ALA A 11 13.25 -36.56 -71.63
N ARG A 12 11.93 -36.61 -71.58
CA ARG A 12 11.04 -36.14 -70.52
C ARG A 12 11.39 -36.77 -69.17
N ALA A 13 11.45 -35.95 -68.12
CA ALA A 13 11.13 -36.38 -66.77
C ALA A 13 10.38 -35.24 -66.07
N SER A 14 9.06 -35.37 -66.04
CA SER A 14 8.17 -34.57 -65.21
C SER A 14 8.57 -34.76 -63.74
N LEU A 15 9.14 -33.74 -63.13
CA LEU A 15 9.29 -33.70 -61.68
C LEU A 15 7.90 -33.41 -61.09
N PRO A 16 7.39 -34.25 -60.17
CA PRO A 16 6.14 -33.94 -59.50
C PRO A 16 6.38 -32.70 -58.63
N LEU A 17 5.61 -31.63 -58.92
CA LEU A 17 5.46 -30.51 -58.01
C LEU A 17 4.93 -31.07 -56.69
N ARG A 18 5.80 -31.18 -55.69
CA ARG A 18 5.38 -31.41 -54.31
C ARG A 18 4.61 -30.16 -53.89
N LEU A 19 3.29 -30.27 -53.91
CA LEU A 19 2.42 -29.34 -53.20
C LEU A 19 2.82 -29.42 -51.73
N PHE A 20 3.46 -28.36 -51.23
CA PHE A 20 3.57 -28.15 -49.80
C PHE A 20 2.15 -27.99 -49.27
N THR A 21 1.63 -29.03 -48.64
CA THR A 21 0.43 -28.92 -47.84
C THR A 21 0.76 -27.99 -46.68
N SER A 22 0.22 -26.78 -46.74
CA SER A 22 0.16 -25.87 -45.61
C SER A 22 -0.54 -26.61 -44.47
N VAL A 23 0.21 -26.99 -43.44
CA VAL A 23 -0.34 -27.43 -42.17
C VAL A 23 -1.10 -26.22 -41.62
N THR A 24 -2.41 -26.21 -41.79
CA THR A 24 -3.28 -25.26 -41.12
C THR A 24 -3.21 -25.59 -39.64
N ASN A 25 -2.37 -24.87 -38.89
CA ASN A 25 -2.47 -24.88 -37.43
C ASN A 25 -3.92 -24.54 -37.07
N PRO A 26 -4.63 -25.37 -36.29
CA PRO A 26 -5.97 -25.04 -35.86
C PRO A 26 -5.92 -23.69 -35.14
N PRO A 27 -6.93 -22.82 -35.31
CA PRO A 27 -6.98 -21.55 -34.60
C PRO A 27 -6.91 -21.85 -33.11
N TYR A 28 -5.83 -21.39 -32.46
CA TYR A 28 -5.67 -21.43 -31.01
C TYR A 28 -6.85 -20.63 -30.43
N GLN A 29 -7.92 -21.32 -30.00
CA GLN A 29 -8.98 -20.68 -29.26
C GLN A 29 -8.43 -20.46 -27.84
N PRO A 30 -8.10 -19.23 -27.43
CA PRO A 30 -7.83 -19.00 -26.01
C PRO A 30 -9.09 -19.43 -25.27
N CYS A 31 -8.96 -20.43 -24.41
CA CYS A 31 -10.03 -20.84 -23.50
C CYS A 31 -10.26 -19.67 -22.52
N VAL A 32 -11.13 -18.73 -22.90
CA VAL A 32 -11.52 -17.62 -22.04
C VAL A 32 -12.57 -18.15 -21.08
N ARG A 33 -12.13 -18.67 -19.93
CA ARG A 33 -13.07 -19.04 -18.86
C ARG A 33 -13.71 -17.77 -18.31
N TYR A 34 -14.99 -17.56 -18.63
CA TYR A 34 -15.81 -16.51 -18.04
C TYR A 34 -16.15 -16.85 -16.57
N LEU A 35 -15.24 -16.58 -15.64
CA LEU A 35 -15.44 -16.76 -14.19
C LEU A 35 -16.31 -15.65 -13.56
N HIS A 36 -17.40 -15.23 -14.22
CA HIS A 36 -18.06 -13.96 -13.90
C HIS A 36 -19.46 -14.04 -13.30
N HIS A 37 -20.10 -15.22 -13.22
CA HIS A 37 -21.52 -15.30 -12.82
C HIS A 37 -21.81 -15.96 -11.47
N SER A 38 -20.83 -16.62 -10.84
CA SER A 38 -21.06 -17.38 -9.58
C SER A 38 -20.16 -16.94 -8.42
N ARG A 39 -19.78 -15.65 -8.38
CA ARG A 39 -19.10 -15.10 -7.20
C ARG A 39 -20.16 -14.63 -6.21
N LYS A 40 -20.13 -15.18 -5.00
CA LYS A 40 -20.95 -14.68 -3.89
C LYS A 40 -20.72 -13.16 -3.75
N PRO A 41 -21.77 -12.37 -3.49
CA PRO A 41 -21.61 -10.94 -3.26
C PRO A 41 -20.63 -10.74 -2.12
N ALA A 42 -19.70 -9.81 -2.28
CA ALA A 42 -18.65 -9.59 -1.31
C ALA A 42 -19.24 -9.07 0.01
N THR A 43 -18.80 -9.64 1.13
CA THR A 43 -19.24 -9.25 2.47
C THR A 43 -18.85 -7.80 2.75
N VAL A 44 -19.76 -7.08 3.40
CA VAL A 44 -19.51 -5.71 3.87
C VAL A 44 -18.75 -5.79 5.20
N PRO A 45 -17.53 -5.22 5.29
CA PRO A 45 -16.76 -5.22 6.53
C PRO A 45 -17.36 -4.23 7.53
N SER A 46 -17.24 -4.52 8.82
CA SER A 46 -17.61 -3.58 9.89
C SER A 46 -16.69 -2.34 9.87
N PRO A 47 -17.20 -1.15 10.21
CA PRO A 47 -16.34 0.02 10.38
C PRO A 47 -15.33 -0.21 11.50
N THR A 48 -14.12 0.35 11.36
CA THR A 48 -13.08 0.27 12.40
C THR A 48 -13.15 1.52 13.29
N PRO A 49 -12.65 1.48 14.53
CA PRO A 49 -12.61 2.66 15.40
C PRO A 49 -11.85 3.83 14.75
N PHE A 50 -10.82 3.54 13.96
CA PHE A 50 -10.07 4.53 13.21
C PHE A 50 -10.80 5.08 11.97
N VAL A 51 -11.76 4.32 11.42
CA VAL A 51 -12.56 4.69 10.25
C VAL A 51 -14.04 4.42 10.52
N PRO A 52 -14.69 5.29 11.31
CA PRO A 52 -16.08 5.08 11.71
C PRO A 52 -17.09 5.42 10.60
N ASP A 53 -16.74 6.37 9.73
CA ASP A 53 -17.63 6.95 8.72
C ASP A 53 -17.02 6.94 7.31
N VAL A 54 -17.90 7.14 6.31
CA VAL A 54 -17.51 7.15 4.90
C VAL A 54 -16.63 8.36 4.57
N GLU A 55 -16.90 9.52 5.16
CA GLU A 55 -16.11 10.72 4.91
C GLU A 55 -14.67 10.55 5.39
N THR A 56 -14.47 10.00 6.60
CA THR A 56 -13.14 9.64 7.10
C THR A 56 -12.43 8.64 6.18
N PHE A 57 -13.11 7.62 5.68
CA PHE A 57 -12.52 6.69 4.72
C PHE A 57 -12.05 7.39 3.44
N LEU A 58 -12.90 8.25 2.84
CA LEU A 58 -12.57 8.99 1.62
C LEU A 58 -11.45 10.02 1.84
N ARG A 59 -11.38 10.61 3.03
CA ARG A 59 -10.27 11.49 3.44
C ARG A 59 -8.96 10.70 3.59
N LEU A 60 -8.99 9.55 4.24
CA LEU A 60 -7.77 8.74 4.44
C LEU A 60 -7.12 8.31 3.12
N ILE A 61 -7.91 7.86 2.14
CA ILE A 61 -7.39 7.44 0.84
C ILE A 61 -6.87 8.61 -0.01
N GLY A 62 -7.21 9.86 0.34
CA GLY A 62 -6.71 11.08 -0.30
C GLY A 62 -7.21 11.29 -1.72
N ARG A 63 -6.34 11.83 -2.60
CA ARG A 63 -6.67 12.19 -4.00
C ARG A 63 -7.89 13.10 -4.16
N ASN A 64 -8.21 13.90 -3.14
CA ASN A 64 -9.43 14.70 -3.08
C ASN A 64 -10.72 13.87 -3.25
N MET A 65 -10.74 12.62 -2.75
CA MET A 65 -11.96 11.79 -2.78
C MET A 65 -13.02 12.26 -1.78
N SER A 66 -12.63 13.04 -0.76
CA SER A 66 -13.51 13.71 0.20
C SER A 66 -14.62 14.53 -0.46
N ARG A 67 -14.39 15.07 -1.66
CA ARG A 67 -15.41 15.81 -2.45
C ARG A 67 -16.67 15.01 -2.77
N TYR A 68 -16.59 13.68 -2.70
CA TYR A 68 -17.70 12.78 -2.99
C TYR A 68 -18.43 12.30 -1.74
N SER A 69 -18.08 12.79 -0.54
CA SER A 69 -18.73 12.38 0.71
C SER A 69 -20.24 12.59 0.68
N SER A 70 -20.72 13.71 0.14
CA SER A 70 -22.16 14.01 0.03
C SER A 70 -22.92 13.07 -0.92
N LYS A 71 -22.21 12.33 -1.80
CA LYS A 71 -22.82 11.39 -2.76
C LYS A 71 -22.93 9.98 -2.20
N ILE A 72 -22.02 9.61 -1.29
CA ILE A 72 -21.97 8.28 -0.68
C ILE A 72 -22.24 8.45 0.82
N THR A 73 -23.50 8.40 1.21
CA THR A 73 -23.92 8.68 2.60
C THR A 73 -23.89 7.44 3.50
N GLY A 74 -23.93 6.23 2.94
CA GLY A 74 -23.96 4.98 3.72
C GLY A 74 -22.68 4.16 3.66
N TRP A 75 -22.25 3.60 4.81
CA TRP A 75 -21.14 2.63 4.85
C TRP A 75 -21.43 1.38 4.01
N LYS A 76 -22.63 0.82 4.16
CA LYS A 76 -23.10 -0.30 3.33
C LYS A 76 -23.13 0.06 1.84
N GLN A 77 -23.59 1.27 1.52
CA GLN A 77 -23.63 1.77 0.15
C GLN A 77 -22.21 1.85 -0.46
N LEU A 78 -21.25 2.40 0.28
CA LEU A 78 -19.84 2.45 -0.14
C LEU A 78 -19.31 1.06 -0.49
N PHE A 79 -19.60 0.06 0.35
CA PHE A 79 -19.10 -1.32 0.21
C PHE A 79 -19.87 -2.18 -0.79
N THR A 80 -21.11 -1.83 -1.13
CA THR A 80 -21.91 -2.57 -2.11
C THR A 80 -21.82 -1.96 -3.51
N ALA A 81 -21.67 -0.64 -3.64
CA ALA A 81 -21.88 0.06 -4.90
C ALA A 81 -21.00 -0.43 -6.07
N ASP A 82 -21.56 -0.54 -7.26
CA ASP A 82 -20.82 -0.93 -8.45
C ASP A 82 -20.25 0.26 -9.23
N SER A 83 -19.37 -0.01 -10.19
CA SER A 83 -18.73 1.06 -10.98
C SER A 83 -19.70 1.88 -11.83
N ALA A 84 -20.83 1.29 -12.23
CA ALA A 84 -21.92 1.95 -12.94
C ALA A 84 -22.76 2.82 -11.99
N GLU A 85 -23.13 2.27 -10.83
CA GLU A 85 -23.87 3.00 -9.79
C GLU A 85 -23.08 4.22 -9.28
N LEU A 86 -21.76 4.06 -9.06
CA LEU A 86 -20.89 5.20 -8.68
C LEU A 86 -20.87 6.29 -9.76
N ARG A 87 -21.01 5.93 -11.04
CA ARG A 87 -21.11 6.91 -12.13
C ARG A 87 -22.46 7.64 -12.05
N GLU A 88 -23.56 6.91 -11.85
CA GLU A 88 -24.91 7.47 -11.71
C GLU A 88 -25.04 8.42 -10.50
N LEU A 89 -24.32 8.12 -9.41
CA LEU A 89 -24.21 8.99 -8.23
C LEU A 89 -23.39 10.29 -8.48
N GLY A 90 -22.79 10.45 -9.66
CA GLY A 90 -22.05 11.64 -10.08
C GLY A 90 -20.54 11.58 -9.87
N ILE A 91 -19.96 10.40 -9.63
CA ILE A 91 -18.50 10.22 -9.62
C ILE A 91 -18.03 9.99 -11.06
N GLU A 92 -17.93 11.07 -11.83
CA GLU A 92 -17.70 11.01 -13.29
C GLU A 92 -16.33 10.44 -13.70
N MET A 93 -15.29 10.69 -12.91
CA MET A 93 -13.93 10.27 -13.27
C MET A 93 -13.74 8.75 -13.07
N THR A 94 -13.55 8.02 -14.16
CA THR A 94 -13.28 6.56 -14.14
C THR A 94 -12.05 6.18 -13.33
N ARG A 95 -11.06 7.07 -13.24
CA ARG A 95 -9.85 6.86 -12.42
C ARG A 95 -10.17 6.83 -10.92
N ASP A 96 -11.12 7.66 -10.51
CA ASP A 96 -11.49 7.85 -9.11
C ASP A 96 -12.41 6.72 -8.67
N ARG A 97 -13.39 6.33 -9.51
CA ARG A 97 -14.19 5.12 -9.29
C ARG A 97 -13.33 3.88 -9.10
N ARG A 98 -12.39 3.62 -10.01
CA ARG A 98 -11.45 2.47 -9.89
C ARG A 98 -10.58 2.54 -8.64
N TYR A 99 -10.20 3.75 -8.23
CA TYR A 99 -9.38 3.95 -7.03
C TYR A 99 -10.14 3.61 -5.76
N ILE A 100 -11.39 4.08 -5.62
CA ILE A 100 -12.28 3.77 -4.50
C ILE A 100 -12.53 2.26 -4.43
N LEU A 101 -12.91 1.63 -5.55
CA LEU A 101 -13.17 0.19 -5.62
C LEU A 101 -11.95 -0.65 -5.22
N ARG A 102 -10.74 -0.21 -5.59
CA ARG A 102 -9.50 -0.89 -5.19
C ARG A 102 -9.26 -0.77 -3.69
N TRP A 103 -9.43 0.42 -3.12
CA TRP A 103 -9.24 0.63 -1.67
C TRP A 103 -10.26 -0.12 -0.82
N ARG A 104 -11.49 -0.20 -1.30
CA ARG A 104 -12.56 -1.00 -0.72
C ARG A 104 -12.20 -2.47 -0.60
N GLU A 105 -11.62 -3.03 -1.66
CA GLU A 105 -11.19 -4.43 -1.66
C GLU A 105 -10.02 -4.65 -0.69
N LYS A 106 -9.05 -3.73 -0.64
CA LYS A 106 -7.99 -3.77 0.38
C LYS A 106 -8.54 -3.72 1.80
N PHE A 107 -9.55 -2.88 2.04
CA PHE A 107 -10.20 -2.78 3.35
C PHE A 107 -10.92 -4.09 3.73
N ARG A 108 -11.58 -4.76 2.78
CA ARG A 108 -12.18 -6.10 3.02
C ARG A 108 -11.13 -7.15 3.39
N GLN A 109 -9.95 -7.05 2.80
CA GLN A 109 -8.82 -7.95 3.08
C GLN A 109 -8.09 -7.60 4.38
N GLN A 110 -8.54 -6.57 5.10
CA GLN A 110 -7.88 -6.03 6.30
C GLN A 110 -6.47 -5.49 6.03
N ASP A 111 -6.13 -5.24 4.76
CA ASP A 111 -4.90 -4.59 4.31
C ASP A 111 -5.07 -3.07 4.37
N TYR A 112 -5.22 -2.59 5.60
CA TYR A 112 -5.34 -1.17 5.88
C TYR A 112 -4.01 -0.44 5.67
N GLY A 113 -4.06 0.88 5.54
CA GLY A 113 -2.85 1.69 5.71
C GLY A 113 -2.48 1.84 7.19
N PRO A 114 -1.50 2.70 7.50
CA PRO A 114 -1.11 2.97 8.88
C PRO A 114 -2.34 3.29 9.75
N GLY A 115 -2.40 2.71 10.95
CA GLY A 115 -3.44 3.01 11.95
C GLY A 115 -4.83 2.42 11.72
N GLY A 116 -5.09 1.72 10.61
CA GLY A 116 -6.40 1.09 10.39
C GLY A 116 -6.71 -0.06 11.35
N ASP A 117 -5.69 -0.60 12.01
CA ASP A 117 -5.73 -1.69 12.98
C ASP A 117 -5.85 -1.23 14.44
N PHE A 118 -5.94 0.08 14.67
CA PHE A 118 -6.10 0.67 16.00
C PHE A 118 -7.48 0.39 16.60
N GLU A 119 -7.50 0.03 17.88
CA GLU A 119 -8.71 -0.30 18.63
C GLU A 119 -9.21 0.88 19.45
N ASN A 120 -8.32 1.51 20.20
CA ASN A 120 -8.64 2.69 21.00
C ASN A 120 -8.36 3.95 20.17
N VAL A 121 -9.42 4.58 19.68
CA VAL A 121 -9.34 5.82 18.90
C VAL A 121 -10.40 6.77 19.45
N VAL A 122 -9.98 7.94 19.87
CA VAL A 122 -10.85 8.99 20.42
C VAL A 122 -10.74 10.21 19.50
N ASP A 123 -11.86 10.67 18.97
CA ASP A 123 -11.94 11.84 18.06
C ASP A 123 -10.98 11.77 16.84
N GLY A 124 -10.76 10.56 16.31
CA GLY A 124 -9.83 10.34 15.20
C GLY A 124 -8.35 10.48 15.59
N VAL A 125 -8.03 10.39 16.89
CA VAL A 125 -6.67 10.36 17.44
C VAL A 125 -6.47 9.04 18.19
N ALA A 126 -5.37 8.37 17.91
CA ALA A 126 -4.92 7.18 18.62
C ALA A 126 -3.61 7.46 19.36
N GLU A 127 -3.47 6.98 20.59
CA GLU A 127 -2.23 7.05 21.36
C GLU A 127 -1.55 5.68 21.42
N LEU A 128 -0.35 5.60 20.86
CA LEU A 128 0.52 4.43 20.97
C LEU A 128 1.56 4.67 22.06
N ARG A 129 1.73 3.69 22.95
CA ARG A 129 2.74 3.72 24.02
C ARG A 129 3.59 2.47 23.98
N ALA A 130 4.89 2.62 24.24
CA ALA A 130 5.79 1.52 24.44
C ALA A 130 5.77 1.13 25.92
N VAL A 131 5.14 0.01 26.23
CA VAL A 131 4.95 -0.50 27.60
C VAL A 131 5.81 -1.75 27.79
N GLU A 132 6.36 -1.92 28.99
CA GLU A 132 7.07 -3.14 29.37
C GLU A 132 6.08 -4.29 29.59
N VAL A 133 6.34 -5.41 28.94
CA VAL A 133 5.51 -6.61 29.02
C VAL A 133 6.40 -7.81 29.31
N PRO A 134 5.96 -8.75 30.16
CA PRO A 134 6.68 -10.00 30.41
C PRO A 134 7.02 -10.73 29.11
N VAL A 135 8.26 -11.21 29.00
CA VAL A 135 8.67 -12.05 27.87
C VAL A 135 8.10 -13.45 28.07
N GLU A 136 7.25 -13.88 27.14
CA GLU A 136 6.81 -15.28 27.08
C GLU A 136 8.02 -16.20 26.89
N LYS A 137 8.27 -17.08 27.87
CA LYS A 137 9.43 -18.01 27.90
C LYS A 137 9.51 -18.93 26.67
N SER A 138 8.40 -19.14 25.97
CA SER A 138 8.32 -20.01 24.79
C SER A 138 8.94 -19.42 23.51
N LYS A 139 9.17 -18.10 23.46
CA LYS A 139 9.65 -17.39 22.26
C LYS A 139 11.07 -16.82 22.40
N SER A 140 11.81 -17.19 23.44
CA SER A 140 13.19 -16.72 23.61
C SER A 140 14.10 -17.34 22.54
N PRO A 141 14.86 -16.53 21.78
CA PRO A 141 15.95 -17.06 20.99
C PRO A 141 17.02 -17.56 21.96
N LYS A 142 17.21 -18.88 22.02
CA LYS A 142 18.32 -19.48 22.76
C LYS A 142 19.60 -19.26 21.97
N THR A 143 20.45 -18.37 22.45
CA THR A 143 21.83 -18.23 21.96
C THR A 143 22.75 -19.07 22.81
N THR A 144 23.52 -19.95 22.17
CA THR A 144 24.58 -20.73 22.82
C THR A 144 25.86 -19.93 22.79
N ASN A 145 26.51 -19.75 23.94
CA ASN A 145 27.86 -19.20 23.98
C ASN A 145 28.89 -20.21 23.44
N ALA A 146 30.13 -19.76 23.25
CA ALA A 146 31.26 -20.62 22.87
C ALA A 146 31.48 -21.80 23.84
N ASP A 147 31.08 -21.64 25.11
CA ASP A 147 31.20 -22.65 26.16
C ASP A 147 30.00 -23.63 26.24
N GLY A 148 29.04 -23.53 25.31
CA GLY A 148 27.87 -24.42 25.26
C GLY A 148 26.77 -24.10 26.27
N GLU A 149 26.94 -23.09 27.13
CA GLU A 149 25.92 -22.60 28.04
C GLU A 149 24.86 -21.78 27.29
N SER A 150 23.58 -22.13 27.47
CA SER A 150 22.46 -21.39 26.88
C SER A 150 22.18 -20.15 27.73
N LEU A 151 22.62 -18.97 27.27
CA LEU A 151 22.23 -17.71 27.89
C LEU A 151 20.90 -17.24 27.29
N ASP A 152 19.90 -17.11 28.16
CA ASP A 152 18.66 -16.41 27.81
C ASP A 152 18.93 -14.90 27.85
N VAL A 153 19.24 -14.32 26.68
CA VAL A 153 19.51 -12.88 26.51
C VAL A 153 18.38 -12.00 27.07
N ASN A 154 17.14 -12.50 27.08
CA ASN A 154 15.98 -11.78 27.63
C ASN A 154 15.91 -11.79 29.17
N THR A 155 16.64 -12.69 29.84
CA THR A 155 16.75 -12.72 31.31
C THR A 155 17.73 -11.63 31.81
N MET A 156 18.65 -11.19 30.94
CA MET A 156 19.56 -10.09 31.26
C MET A 156 18.86 -8.74 31.00
N GLY A 157 18.66 -7.95 32.06
CA GLY A 157 18.11 -6.59 31.95
C GLY A 157 19.06 -5.66 31.17
N THR A 158 18.51 -4.74 30.39
CA THR A 158 19.29 -3.65 29.77
C THR A 158 19.21 -2.40 30.66
N ALA A 159 20.08 -1.41 30.51
CA ALA A 159 20.12 -0.20 31.34
C ALA A 159 18.77 0.51 31.56
N THR A 160 17.82 0.37 30.63
CA THR A 160 16.46 0.96 30.73
C THR A 160 15.35 -0.08 30.95
N LEU A 161 15.63 -1.38 30.83
CA LEU A 161 14.62 -2.44 30.84
C LEU A 161 14.71 -3.29 32.10
N THR A 162 13.56 -3.54 32.72
CA THR A 162 13.45 -4.51 33.81
C THR A 162 13.83 -5.93 33.34
N PRO A 163 14.62 -6.70 34.10
CA PRO A 163 14.97 -8.08 33.75
C PRO A 163 13.71 -8.93 33.50
N GLY A 164 13.69 -9.69 32.40
CA GLY A 164 12.55 -10.53 32.02
C GLY A 164 11.38 -9.78 31.35
N MET A 165 11.50 -8.47 31.13
CA MET A 165 10.53 -7.66 30.41
C MET A 165 11.03 -7.25 29.02
N ARG A 166 10.10 -6.93 28.12
CA ARG A 166 10.39 -6.31 26.82
C ARG A 166 9.41 -5.19 26.52
N TYR A 167 9.83 -4.20 25.74
CA TYR A 167 8.91 -3.21 25.22
C TYR A 167 7.97 -3.83 24.16
N ALA A 168 6.70 -3.48 24.26
CA ALA A 168 5.67 -3.73 23.26
C ALA A 168 4.88 -2.46 22.99
N ILE A 169 4.46 -2.27 21.74
CA ILE A 169 3.61 -1.16 21.36
C ILE A 169 2.17 -1.53 21.69
N VAL A 170 1.51 -0.69 22.49
CA VAL A 170 0.12 -0.85 22.89
C VAL A 170 -0.64 0.41 22.50
N ASN A 171 -1.87 0.23 22.00
CA ASN A 171 -2.80 1.34 21.81
C ASN A 171 -3.63 1.51 23.09
N LEU A 172 -3.36 2.58 23.84
CA LEU A 172 -4.05 2.90 25.09
C LEU A 172 -4.98 4.11 24.88
N PRO A 173 -6.10 4.19 25.62
CA PRO A 173 -6.92 5.40 25.59
C PRO A 173 -6.11 6.62 26.08
N PRO A 174 -6.49 7.83 25.67
CA PRO A 174 -5.73 9.03 25.99
C PRO A 174 -5.62 9.22 27.51
N GLY A 175 -4.39 9.47 27.97
CA GLY A 175 -4.08 9.68 29.39
C GLY A 175 -3.77 8.42 30.20
N GLU A 176 -4.01 7.21 29.68
CA GLU A 176 -3.57 5.98 30.35
C GLU A 176 -2.11 5.64 30.00
N THR A 177 -1.31 5.30 31.01
CA THR A 177 0.12 5.00 30.84
C THR A 177 0.42 3.50 30.87
N GLU A 178 -0.39 2.73 31.59
CA GLU A 178 -0.12 1.31 31.87
C GLU A 178 -1.16 0.40 31.22
N LEU A 179 -0.70 -0.80 30.84
CA LEU A 179 -1.57 -1.86 30.34
C LEU A 179 -2.22 -2.58 31.53
N LYS A 180 -3.54 -2.40 31.69
CA LYS A 180 -4.33 -3.08 32.74
C LYS A 180 -4.61 -4.56 32.40
N ASP A 181 -4.84 -4.85 31.12
CA ASP A 181 -5.24 -6.19 30.65
C ASP A 181 -4.04 -6.95 30.05
N THR A 182 -3.18 -7.54 30.88
CA THR A 182 -2.07 -8.40 30.39
C THR A 182 -2.54 -9.77 29.86
N SER A 183 -3.82 -10.12 30.07
CA SER A 183 -4.37 -11.43 29.66
C SER A 183 -4.58 -11.55 28.14
N LYS A 184 -4.80 -10.44 27.43
CA LYS A 184 -5.08 -10.46 25.99
C LYS A 184 -3.77 -10.60 25.21
N PRO A 185 -3.73 -11.43 24.14
CA PRO A 185 -2.55 -11.52 23.30
C PRO A 185 -2.29 -10.16 22.64
N LEU A 186 -1.05 -9.67 22.75
CA LEU A 186 -0.69 -8.37 22.20
C LEU A 186 -0.76 -8.36 20.68
N LYS A 187 -1.57 -7.44 20.17
CA LYS A 187 -1.69 -7.14 18.75
C LYS A 187 -0.44 -6.43 18.25
N LYS A 188 0.04 -6.81 17.07
CA LYS A 188 1.10 -6.09 16.37
C LYS A 188 0.49 -5.04 15.48
N PHE A 189 0.94 -3.79 15.61
CA PHE A 189 0.46 -2.70 14.76
C PHE A 189 1.26 -2.61 13.46
N ALA A 190 0.58 -2.58 12.32
CA ALA A 190 1.21 -2.47 11.01
C ALA A 190 1.91 -1.11 10.86
N HIS A 191 3.10 -1.11 10.26
CA HIS A 191 3.92 0.09 9.98
C HIS A 191 4.52 0.82 11.20
N TYR A 192 4.26 0.39 12.43
CA TYR A 192 4.88 0.91 13.63
C TYR A 192 5.86 -0.10 14.21
N LYS A 193 7.05 0.38 14.60
CA LYS A 193 8.09 -0.45 15.20
C LYS A 193 8.81 0.29 16.32
N LEU A 194 9.34 -0.48 17.25
CA LEU A 194 10.23 0.03 18.29
C LEU A 194 11.64 0.20 17.70
N HIS A 195 12.30 1.26 18.10
CA HIS A 195 13.65 1.62 17.72
C HIS A 195 14.40 2.02 19.00
N HIS A 196 15.70 1.69 19.09
CA HIS A 196 16.53 2.03 20.27
C HIS A 196 15.84 1.72 21.62
N GLY A 197 15.25 0.52 21.76
CA GLY A 197 14.51 0.12 22.95
C GLY A 197 13.04 0.55 22.91
N ASN A 198 12.73 1.76 23.39
CA ASN A 198 11.37 2.23 23.65
C ASN A 198 10.85 3.31 22.68
N MET A 199 11.67 3.79 21.75
CA MET A 199 11.24 4.86 20.84
C MET A 199 10.38 4.29 19.72
N ILE A 200 9.14 4.76 19.62
CA ILE A 200 8.21 4.34 18.57
C ILE A 200 8.53 5.10 17.27
N LYS A 201 8.71 4.36 16.18
CA LYS A 201 8.83 4.93 14.82
C LYS A 201 7.74 4.39 13.92
N GLY A 202 7.11 5.29 13.18
CA GLY A 202 6.12 4.96 12.17
C GLY A 202 5.69 6.19 11.36
N PRO A 203 4.92 6.01 10.28
CA PRO A 203 4.38 7.11 9.51
C PRO A 203 3.32 7.87 10.32
N TYR A 204 3.28 9.20 10.17
CA TYR A 204 2.33 10.09 10.88
C TYR A 204 2.38 10.01 12.42
N ALA A 205 3.44 9.39 12.97
CA ALA A 205 3.72 9.35 14.40
C ALA A 205 4.18 10.73 14.89
N GLN A 206 3.37 11.41 15.69
CA GLN A 206 3.78 12.63 16.41
C GLN A 206 4.10 12.27 17.86
N ILE A 207 5.32 12.59 18.31
CA ILE A 207 5.73 12.33 19.69
C ILE A 207 4.89 13.18 20.64
N ILE A 208 4.38 12.57 21.71
CA ILE A 208 3.70 13.30 22.77
C ILE A 208 4.77 13.99 23.63
N PRO A 209 4.67 15.30 23.90
CA PRO A 209 5.65 15.97 24.76
C PRO A 209 5.69 15.33 26.15
N ASN A 210 6.84 15.42 26.82
CA ASN A 210 7.04 14.90 28.19
C ASN A 210 6.95 13.37 28.35
N THR A 211 7.10 12.59 27.28
CA THR A 211 7.11 11.10 27.34
C THR A 211 8.37 10.47 26.75
N TRP A 212 9.49 11.20 26.70
CA TRP A 212 10.81 10.71 26.23
C TRP A 212 10.78 9.87 24.94
N SER A 213 9.87 10.19 24.01
CA SER A 213 9.64 9.45 22.74
C SER A 213 9.06 8.03 22.89
N THR A 214 8.61 7.65 24.08
CA THR A 214 7.93 6.38 24.39
C THR A 214 6.47 6.39 23.96
N ALA A 215 5.83 7.56 23.92
CA ALA A 215 4.44 7.73 23.50
C ALA A 215 4.31 8.59 22.25
N VAL A 216 3.39 8.20 21.37
CA VAL A 216 3.13 8.80 20.08
C VAL A 216 1.64 8.93 19.87
N LYS A 217 1.19 10.10 19.40
CA LYS A 217 -0.16 10.30 18.89
C LYS A 217 -0.19 10.17 17.37
N VAL A 218 -1.21 9.50 16.85
CA VAL A 218 -1.48 9.37 15.42
C VAL A 218 -2.87 9.93 15.16
N GLN A 219 -2.93 11.03 14.42
CA GLN A 219 -4.17 11.70 14.05
C GLN A 219 -4.57 11.33 12.62
N VAL A 220 -5.87 11.17 12.37
CA VAL A 220 -6.41 11.01 11.02
C VAL A 220 -6.09 12.25 10.16
N THR A 221 -5.22 12.06 9.18
CA THR A 221 -4.85 13.11 8.20
C THR A 221 -5.34 12.77 6.79
N ASP A 222 -5.62 13.79 5.97
CA ASP A 222 -5.96 13.59 4.56
C ASP A 222 -4.80 12.94 3.79
N GLY A 223 -5.13 11.94 2.96
CA GLY A 223 -4.16 11.20 2.17
C GLY A 223 -3.19 10.32 2.98
N MET A 224 -3.53 9.97 4.22
CA MET A 224 -2.72 9.07 5.06
C MET A 224 -2.44 7.73 4.37
N TRP A 225 -3.42 7.23 3.63
CA TRP A 225 -3.35 5.98 2.87
C TRP A 225 -3.13 6.24 1.37
N GLU A 226 -2.91 7.48 0.94
CA GLU A 226 -2.86 7.80 -0.49
C GLU A 226 -1.66 7.13 -1.20
N HIS A 227 -1.96 6.33 -2.22
CA HIS A 227 -0.96 6.02 -3.25
C HIS A 227 -0.67 7.26 -4.11
N LYS A 228 0.34 8.04 -3.71
CA LYS A 228 0.73 9.30 -4.38
C LYS A 228 1.04 9.09 -5.85
N ARG A 229 0.52 9.99 -6.70
CA ARG A 229 0.80 9.99 -8.14
C ARG A 229 2.10 10.74 -8.41
N GLY A 230 3.00 10.13 -9.17
CA GLY A 230 4.20 10.83 -9.64
C GLY A 230 3.80 12.07 -10.43
N ARG A 231 4.34 13.23 -10.04
CA ARG A 231 4.23 14.48 -10.80
C ARG A 231 5.58 14.80 -11.43
N LYS A 232 5.55 15.45 -12.59
CA LYS A 232 6.78 15.91 -13.25
C LYS A 232 7.32 17.14 -12.52
N ILE A 233 8.55 17.07 -12.03
CA ILE A 233 9.27 18.21 -11.45
C ILE A 233 9.80 19.05 -12.61
N ASP A 234 9.52 20.36 -12.63
CA ASP A 234 9.93 21.31 -13.68
C ASP A 234 9.68 20.77 -15.12
N GLY A 235 8.48 20.23 -15.38
CA GLY A 235 8.09 19.69 -16.69
C GLY A 235 8.74 18.36 -17.09
N GLY A 236 9.55 17.78 -16.20
CA GLY A 236 10.26 16.51 -16.38
C GLY A 236 11.62 16.70 -17.05
N GLN A 237 12.43 15.63 -17.07
CA GLN A 237 13.84 15.67 -17.50
C GLN A 237 14.08 16.40 -18.83
N ARG A 238 13.25 16.17 -19.85
CA ARG A 238 13.41 16.78 -21.18
C ARG A 238 13.22 18.30 -21.21
N ARG A 239 12.28 18.84 -20.42
CA ARG A 239 11.91 20.27 -20.45
C ARG A 239 12.45 21.06 -19.27
N GLN A 240 13.14 20.41 -18.34
CA GLN A 240 13.61 21.03 -17.10
C GLN A 240 14.52 22.23 -17.34
N LYS A 241 15.52 22.10 -18.23
CA LYS A 241 16.44 23.20 -18.55
C LYS A 241 15.71 24.38 -19.20
N GLU A 242 14.83 24.09 -20.15
CA GLU A 242 14.01 25.10 -20.84
C GLU A 242 13.10 25.85 -19.86
N ILE A 243 12.36 25.12 -19.01
CA ILE A 243 11.44 25.72 -18.04
C ILE A 243 12.19 26.57 -17.02
N ARG A 244 13.35 26.12 -16.54
CA ARG A 244 14.19 26.90 -15.63
C ARG A 244 14.73 28.16 -16.28
N ALA A 245 15.19 28.08 -17.53
CA ALA A 245 15.66 29.24 -18.28
C ALA A 245 14.52 30.25 -18.51
N LYS A 246 13.33 29.79 -18.91
CA LYS A 246 12.14 30.64 -19.07
C LYS A 246 11.72 31.30 -17.76
N ARG A 247 11.75 30.56 -16.64
CA ARG A 247 11.45 31.09 -15.30
C ARG A 247 12.45 32.19 -14.91
N ALA A 248 13.75 31.94 -15.06
CA ALA A 248 14.79 32.92 -14.75
C ALA A 248 14.69 34.19 -15.60
N LEU A 249 14.36 34.06 -16.89
CA LEU A 249 14.13 35.23 -17.76
C LEU A 249 12.90 36.04 -17.34
N ALA A 250 11.81 35.36 -16.95
CA ALA A 250 10.60 36.03 -16.44
C ALA A 250 10.88 36.75 -15.12
N GLU A 251 11.61 36.13 -14.20
CA GLU A 251 12.03 36.75 -12.94
C GLU A 251 12.89 37.99 -13.17
N ARG A 252 13.85 37.96 -14.10
CA ARG A 252 14.65 39.13 -14.47
C ARG A 252 13.82 40.26 -15.05
N ARG A 253 12.88 39.96 -15.95
CA ARG A 253 11.97 40.96 -16.53
C ARG A 253 11.06 41.57 -15.46
N ASN A 254 10.51 40.75 -14.56
CA ASN A 254 9.68 41.24 -13.47
C ASN A 254 10.47 42.13 -12.49
N ALA A 255 11.71 41.77 -12.18
CA ALA A 255 12.58 42.58 -11.33
C ALA A 255 12.93 43.93 -11.96
N GLN A 256 13.16 43.96 -13.28
CA GLN A 256 13.38 45.20 -14.03
C GLN A 256 12.13 46.07 -14.11
N ALA A 257 10.95 45.47 -14.22
CA ALA A 257 9.69 46.22 -14.27
C ALA A 257 9.25 46.74 -12.88
N ALA A 258 9.74 46.14 -11.81
CA ALA A 258 9.45 46.54 -10.44
C ALA A 258 10.46 47.55 -9.86
N ALA A 259 11.58 47.78 -10.55
CA ALA A 259 12.59 48.78 -10.23
C ALA A 259 12.31 50.09 -10.98
#